data_AF-A0ABD3BS48-F1
#
_entry.id   AF-A0ABD3BS48-F1
#
_cell.length_a   1.000
_cell.length_b   1.000
_cell.length_c   1.000
_cell.angle_alpha   90.00
_cell.angle_beta   90.00
_cell.angle_gamma   90.00
#
_symmetry.space_group_name_H-M   'P 1'
#
loop_
_entity.id
_entity.type
_entity.pdbx_description
1 polymer ?
#
loop_
_entity_poly.entity_id
_entity_poly.type
_entity_poly.pdbx_seq_one_letter_code
_entity_poly.pdbx_strand_id
1 'polypeptide(L)'
;MANPGTQQLGDFGNKKRKIVNLGDGARVLPLSSFLSAGEEAAAAEAAAVVERYQDPLEVLSDGVMMIVLDKLDVRSIAVARVVNTEWLTVASADKLWAPRCVELWLGKAHIPRISKVQGISQMKATSLSIMDGKRTRITRNDMCDHAWDFHFSEAAPAYWRSLDPYWGATGAPMRRYFHHDGTITAGPDDKVWGGHESCFTVVTGLLADGKMREHYVRINRWPQMSVVRKPDWSWVLSNHLYCYSSIPDATDDDKVDGTGPYSQN
;
A
#
# COMPACT_ATOMS: atom_id res chain seq x y z
N MET A 1 -70.47 -7.25 21.35
CA MET A 1 -70.98 -6.28 20.36
C MET A 1 -70.07 -6.30 19.13
N ALA A 2 -70.49 -5.72 18.01
CA ALA A 2 -69.83 -5.91 16.71
C ALA A 2 -68.77 -4.83 16.35
N ASN A 3 -67.99 -5.15 15.32
CA ASN A 3 -67.07 -4.29 14.54
C ASN A 3 -67.84 -3.21 13.72
N PRO A 4 -67.24 -2.28 12.91
CA PRO A 4 -65.94 -2.37 12.20
C PRO A 4 -65.08 -1.09 11.99
N GLY A 5 -63.92 -1.25 11.33
CA GLY A 5 -63.22 -0.24 10.50
C GLY A 5 -61.80 0.15 10.96
N THR A 6 -60.78 0.41 10.12
CA THR A 6 -60.55 0.29 8.64
C THR A 6 -59.00 0.31 8.45
N GLN A 7 -58.29 -0.69 7.88
CA GLN A 7 -57.99 -0.96 6.45
C GLN A 7 -57.36 0.22 5.65
N GLN A 8 -56.34 0.07 4.77
CA GLN A 8 -55.47 -1.07 4.37
C GLN A 8 -53.95 -0.73 4.61
N LEU A 9 -52.93 -0.73 3.72
CA LEU A 9 -52.73 -1.07 2.29
C LEU A 9 -51.22 -1.29 1.95
N GLY A 10 -50.86 -2.38 1.24
CA GLY A 10 -49.59 -2.53 0.49
C GLY A 10 -48.34 -3.03 1.26
N ASP A 11 -47.44 -3.86 0.71
CA ASP A 11 -47.36 -4.50 -0.62
C ASP A 11 -46.78 -5.94 -0.52
N PHE A 12 -46.99 -6.80 -1.54
CA PHE A 12 -46.72 -8.25 -1.53
C PHE A 12 -45.81 -8.72 -2.68
N GLY A 13 -44.55 -9.07 -2.36
CA GLY A 13 -43.56 -9.55 -3.33
C GLY A 13 -43.14 -11.03 -3.25
N ASN A 14 -43.82 -11.87 -2.45
CA ASN A 14 -43.36 -13.24 -2.16
C ASN A 14 -43.74 -14.26 -3.27
N LYS A 15 -42.76 -15.03 -3.75
CA LYS A 15 -42.94 -15.98 -4.88
C LYS A 15 -43.87 -17.13 -4.48
N LYS A 16 -44.94 -17.33 -5.27
CA LYS A 16 -46.01 -18.31 -5.04
C LYS A 16 -45.48 -19.75 -4.98
N ARG A 17 -45.47 -20.36 -3.79
CA ARG A 17 -45.35 -21.83 -3.65
C ARG A 17 -46.71 -22.47 -3.94
N LYS A 18 -46.81 -23.26 -5.02
CA LYS A 18 -48.03 -24.00 -5.36
C LYS A 18 -48.05 -25.32 -4.58
N ILE A 19 -48.72 -25.33 -3.43
CA ILE A 19 -49.05 -26.58 -2.73
C ILE A 19 -50.09 -27.31 -3.57
N VAL A 20 -49.82 -28.57 -3.91
CA VAL A 20 -50.76 -29.47 -4.61
C VAL A 20 -51.04 -30.63 -3.67
N ASN A 21 -52.33 -30.90 -3.41
CA ASN A 21 -52.74 -32.01 -2.57
C ASN A 21 -52.50 -33.33 -3.32
N LEU A 22 -51.77 -34.25 -2.69
CA LEU A 22 -51.60 -35.61 -3.20
C LEU A 22 -52.78 -36.48 -2.73
N GLY A 23 -53.82 -36.53 -3.55
CA GLY A 23 -54.73 -37.68 -3.60
C GLY A 23 -54.10 -38.81 -4.42
N ASP A 24 -54.46 -40.06 -4.12
CA ASP A 24 -53.78 -41.24 -4.63
C ASP A 24 -53.79 -41.39 -6.17
N GLY A 25 -52.73 -42.00 -6.72
CA GLY A 25 -52.74 -42.57 -8.06
C GLY A 25 -51.96 -41.84 -9.15
N ALA A 26 -50.71 -41.43 -8.92
CA ALA A 26 -49.82 -40.89 -9.96
C ALA A 26 -48.78 -41.93 -10.44
N ARG A 27 -48.79 -42.27 -11.74
CA ARG A 27 -47.67 -42.99 -12.38
C ARG A 27 -46.47 -42.05 -12.55
N VAL A 28 -45.28 -42.51 -12.19
CA VAL A 28 -44.03 -41.82 -12.52
C VAL A 28 -43.74 -41.98 -14.02
N LEU A 29 -43.61 -40.87 -14.73
CA LEU A 29 -42.99 -40.81 -16.06
C LEU A 29 -41.56 -40.26 -15.93
N PRO A 30 -40.62 -40.65 -16.81
CA PRO A 30 -39.23 -40.20 -16.74
C PRO A 30 -39.09 -38.69 -16.99
N LEU A 31 -38.12 -38.07 -16.30
CA LEU A 31 -37.87 -36.61 -16.38
C LEU A 31 -37.49 -36.09 -17.79
N SER A 32 -37.15 -36.97 -18.73
CA SER A 32 -36.76 -36.64 -20.11
C SER A 32 -37.92 -36.13 -21.00
N SER A 33 -39.04 -35.70 -20.41
CA SER A 33 -40.27 -35.32 -21.10
C SER A 33 -40.75 -33.89 -20.80
N PHE A 34 -39.96 -33.11 -20.05
CA PHE A 34 -40.36 -31.77 -19.57
C PHE A 34 -39.37 -30.63 -19.88
N LEU A 35 -38.26 -30.87 -20.60
CA LEU A 35 -37.52 -29.77 -21.22
C LEU A 35 -38.34 -29.26 -22.41
N SER A 36 -38.65 -27.96 -22.41
CA SER A 36 -39.28 -27.32 -23.56
C SER A 36 -38.31 -27.29 -24.73
N ALA A 37 -38.81 -27.47 -25.97
CA ALA A 37 -38.01 -27.20 -27.17
C ALA A 37 -37.47 -25.75 -27.20
N GLY A 38 -38.12 -24.81 -26.50
CA GLY A 38 -37.60 -23.46 -26.29
C GLY A 38 -36.48 -23.35 -25.24
N GLU A 39 -36.42 -24.25 -24.25
CA GLU A 39 -35.29 -24.34 -23.31
C GLU A 39 -34.09 -25.04 -23.94
N GLU A 40 -34.34 -26.09 -24.74
CA GLU A 40 -33.29 -26.79 -25.49
C GLU A 40 -32.71 -25.90 -26.60
N ALA A 41 -33.56 -25.15 -27.31
CA ALA A 41 -33.12 -24.10 -28.24
C ALA A 41 -32.39 -22.96 -27.53
N ALA A 42 -32.89 -22.45 -26.39
CA ALA A 42 -32.19 -21.38 -25.64
C ALA A 42 -30.87 -21.87 -25.03
N ALA A 43 -30.73 -23.14 -24.67
CA ALA A 43 -29.47 -23.73 -24.24
C ALA A 43 -28.48 -23.89 -25.40
N ALA A 44 -28.96 -24.30 -26.59
CA ALA A 44 -28.15 -24.37 -27.80
C ALA A 44 -27.74 -22.97 -28.30
N GLU A 45 -28.63 -21.98 -28.21
CA GLU A 45 -28.36 -20.58 -28.55
C GLU A 45 -27.40 -19.95 -27.54
N ALA A 46 -27.58 -20.18 -26.23
CA ALA A 46 -26.60 -19.77 -25.22
C ALA A 46 -25.23 -20.43 -25.44
N ALA A 47 -25.18 -21.70 -25.85
CA ALA A 47 -23.95 -22.40 -26.21
C ALA A 47 -23.32 -21.94 -27.54
N ALA A 48 -24.09 -21.28 -28.42
CA ALA A 48 -23.61 -20.66 -29.66
C ALA A 48 -23.23 -19.18 -29.49
N VAL A 49 -23.86 -18.48 -28.56
CA VAL A 49 -23.56 -17.10 -28.13
C VAL A 49 -22.38 -17.05 -27.15
N VAL A 50 -21.93 -18.21 -26.64
CA VAL A 50 -20.50 -18.41 -26.39
C VAL A 50 -19.77 -18.43 -27.74
N GLU A 51 -19.54 -17.23 -28.29
CA GLU A 51 -18.41 -17.00 -29.18
C GLU A 51 -17.18 -17.63 -28.54
N ARG A 52 -16.39 -18.34 -29.34
CA ARG A 52 -15.18 -19.01 -28.86
C ARG A 52 -14.07 -17.99 -28.61
N TYR A 53 -14.16 -17.29 -27.49
CA TYR A 53 -13.05 -16.57 -26.87
C TYR A 53 -11.99 -17.58 -26.43
N GLN A 54 -11.19 -18.04 -27.41
CA GLN A 54 -9.95 -18.78 -27.18
C GLN A 54 -9.00 -17.90 -26.36
N ASP A 55 -8.16 -18.50 -25.53
CA ASP A 55 -7.19 -17.73 -24.76
C ASP A 55 -6.21 -17.06 -25.75
N PRO A 56 -5.92 -15.74 -25.62
CA PRO A 56 -4.86 -15.10 -26.38
C PRO A 56 -3.52 -15.85 -26.34
N LEU A 57 -3.19 -16.64 -25.30
CA LEU A 57 -1.99 -17.50 -25.26
C LEU A 57 -2.15 -18.85 -25.97
N GLU A 58 -3.37 -19.36 -26.19
CA GLU A 58 -3.59 -20.53 -27.08
C GLU A 58 -3.34 -20.17 -28.56
N VAL A 59 -3.45 -18.89 -28.92
CA VAL A 59 -3.42 -18.38 -30.31
C VAL A 59 -2.17 -17.56 -30.61
N LEU A 60 -1.63 -16.82 -29.63
CA LEU A 60 -0.45 -15.97 -29.75
C LEU A 60 0.69 -16.51 -28.87
N SER A 61 1.91 -16.56 -29.40
CA SER A 61 3.06 -16.99 -28.61
C SER A 61 3.43 -15.99 -27.50
N ASP A 62 4.09 -16.48 -26.44
CA ASP A 62 4.64 -15.69 -25.32
C ASP A 62 5.35 -14.41 -25.76
N GLY A 63 6.07 -14.46 -26.89
CA GLY A 63 6.79 -13.32 -27.46
C GLY A 63 5.86 -12.20 -27.93
N VAL A 64 4.74 -12.54 -28.57
CA VAL A 64 3.69 -11.58 -28.96
C VAL A 64 2.94 -11.11 -27.72
N MET A 65 2.59 -12.01 -26.81
CA MET A 65 1.88 -11.65 -25.58
C MET A 65 2.70 -10.72 -24.67
N MET A 66 4.02 -10.91 -24.56
CA MET A 66 4.90 -9.94 -23.89
C MET A 66 4.88 -8.56 -24.55
N ILE A 67 4.78 -8.46 -25.88
CA ILE A 67 4.70 -7.17 -26.58
C ILE A 67 3.36 -6.47 -26.27
N VAL A 68 2.26 -7.22 -26.15
CA VAL A 68 0.95 -6.71 -25.73
C VAL A 68 0.96 -6.25 -24.27
N LEU A 69 1.42 -7.11 -23.36
CA LEU A 69 1.52 -6.80 -21.93
C LEU A 69 2.45 -5.60 -21.65
N ASP A 70 3.50 -5.41 -22.45
CA ASP A 70 4.39 -4.24 -22.32
C ASP A 70 3.71 -2.89 -22.68
N LYS A 71 2.51 -2.90 -23.28
CA LYS A 71 1.72 -1.67 -23.47
C LYS A 71 0.70 -1.41 -22.36
N LEU A 72 0.68 -2.25 -21.33
CA LEU A 72 -0.20 -2.12 -20.18
C LEU A 72 0.52 -1.46 -18.99
N ASP A 73 -0.28 -0.85 -18.11
CA ASP A 73 0.18 -0.28 -16.85
C ASP A 73 0.50 -1.37 -15.80
N VAL A 74 1.20 -0.98 -14.74
CA VAL A 74 1.66 -1.88 -13.67
C VAL A 74 0.52 -2.67 -12.99
N ARG A 75 -0.67 -2.06 -12.82
CA ARG A 75 -1.83 -2.73 -12.22
C ARG A 75 -2.45 -3.72 -13.21
N SER A 76 -2.55 -3.37 -14.49
CA SER A 76 -3.08 -4.28 -15.52
C SER A 76 -2.19 -5.52 -15.71
N ILE A 77 -0.85 -5.38 -15.70
CA ILE A 77 0.05 -6.54 -15.69
C ILE A 77 -0.06 -7.33 -14.38
N ALA A 78 -0.24 -6.67 -13.23
CA ALA A 78 -0.48 -7.36 -11.97
C ALA A 78 -1.78 -8.18 -11.95
N VAL A 79 -2.82 -7.74 -12.67
CA VAL A 79 -4.10 -8.48 -12.85
C VAL A 79 -3.95 -9.61 -13.87
N ALA A 80 -3.20 -9.41 -14.97
CA ALA A 80 -2.87 -10.46 -15.92
C ALA A 80 -2.29 -11.71 -15.22
N ARG A 81 -1.45 -11.51 -14.18
CA ARG A 81 -0.86 -12.59 -13.38
C ARG A 81 -1.84 -13.46 -12.58
N VAL A 82 -3.13 -13.13 -12.50
CA VAL A 82 -4.14 -13.94 -11.78
C VAL A 82 -5.22 -14.55 -12.68
N VAL A 83 -5.01 -14.54 -14.01
CA VAL A 83 -5.91 -15.17 -14.99
C VAL A 83 -5.78 -16.70 -14.99
N ASN A 84 -4.60 -17.22 -15.35
CA ASN A 84 -4.27 -18.64 -15.30
C ASN A 84 -2.74 -18.85 -15.14
N THR A 85 -2.26 -20.09 -15.20
CA THR A 85 -0.83 -20.44 -15.00
C THR A 85 0.10 -19.95 -16.11
N GLU A 86 -0.37 -19.85 -17.34
CA GLU A 86 0.43 -19.42 -18.49
C GLU A 86 0.54 -17.89 -18.50
N TRP A 87 -0.59 -17.20 -18.30
CA TRP A 87 -0.64 -15.77 -18.03
C TRP A 87 0.21 -15.37 -16.81
N LEU A 88 0.16 -16.14 -15.71
CA LEU A 88 1.03 -15.93 -14.55
C LEU A 88 2.51 -16.02 -14.92
N THR A 89 2.89 -16.95 -15.80
CA THR A 89 4.28 -17.15 -16.24
C THR A 89 4.74 -15.97 -17.10
N VAL A 90 4.02 -15.66 -18.18
CA VAL A 90 4.37 -14.57 -19.11
C VAL A 90 4.31 -13.20 -18.41
N ALA A 91 3.25 -12.91 -17.66
CA ALA A 91 3.09 -11.64 -16.95
C ALA A 91 3.96 -11.50 -15.68
N SER A 92 4.68 -12.56 -15.24
CA SER A 92 5.73 -12.45 -14.21
C SER A 92 7.14 -12.26 -14.78
N ALA A 93 7.32 -12.28 -16.11
CA ALA A 93 8.63 -12.18 -16.73
C ALA A 93 9.28 -10.81 -16.46
N ASP A 94 10.48 -10.81 -15.86
CA ASP A 94 11.17 -9.58 -15.43
C ASP A 94 11.49 -8.61 -16.57
N LYS A 95 11.45 -9.04 -17.84
CA LYS A 95 11.52 -8.16 -19.01
C LYS A 95 10.41 -7.08 -19.02
N LEU A 96 9.22 -7.38 -18.48
CA LEU A 96 8.13 -6.43 -18.31
C LEU A 96 8.37 -5.51 -17.11
N TRP A 97 8.90 -6.07 -16.01
CA TRP A 97 8.97 -5.42 -14.70
C TRP A 97 10.23 -4.58 -14.49
N ALA A 98 11.37 -4.92 -15.10
CA ALA A 98 12.62 -4.18 -14.98
C ALA A 98 12.48 -2.67 -15.32
N PRO A 99 11.96 -2.26 -16.50
CA PRO A 99 11.80 -0.83 -16.80
C PRO A 99 10.83 -0.15 -15.83
N ARG A 100 9.74 -0.83 -15.47
CA ARG A 100 8.70 -0.34 -14.55
C ARG A 100 9.20 -0.20 -13.11
N CYS A 101 10.16 -1.02 -12.69
CA CYS A 101 10.81 -0.92 -11.37
C CYS A 101 11.74 0.30 -11.30
N VAL A 102 12.52 0.54 -12.36
CA VAL A 102 13.38 1.73 -12.48
C VAL A 102 12.55 3.01 -12.56
N GLU A 103 11.49 3.02 -13.36
CA GLU A 103 10.53 4.15 -13.45
C GLU A 103 9.86 4.43 -12.09
N LEU A 104 9.40 3.39 -11.40
CA LEU A 104 8.77 3.51 -10.07
C LEU A 104 9.73 4.11 -9.02
N TRP A 105 11.02 3.81 -9.10
CA TRP A 105 12.06 4.29 -8.18
C TRP A 105 12.58 5.70 -8.55
N LEU A 106 12.30 6.19 -9.76
CA LEU A 106 12.72 7.52 -10.18
C LEU A 106 12.07 8.61 -9.32
N GLY A 107 12.90 9.52 -8.80
CA GLY A 107 12.44 10.59 -7.89
C GLY A 107 11.93 10.10 -6.53
N LYS A 108 12.31 8.89 -6.09
CA LYS A 108 12.01 8.39 -4.74
C LYS A 108 13.15 8.68 -3.77
N ALA A 109 12.80 9.21 -2.61
CA ALA A 109 13.74 9.59 -1.56
C ALA A 109 14.38 8.37 -0.89
N HIS A 110 13.62 7.29 -0.69
CA HIS A 110 14.11 6.04 -0.07
C HIS A 110 13.61 4.82 -0.82
N ILE A 111 14.52 3.94 -1.21
CA ILE A 111 14.18 2.67 -1.86
C ILE A 111 14.43 1.53 -0.86
N PRO A 112 13.42 0.69 -0.54
CA PRO A 112 13.58 -0.34 0.48
C PRO A 112 14.70 -1.33 0.16
N ARG A 113 15.64 -1.51 1.09
CA ARG A 113 16.75 -2.49 1.00
C ARG A 113 16.31 -3.86 0.49
N ILE A 114 15.18 -4.39 0.99
CA ILE A 114 14.64 -5.69 0.58
C ILE A 114 14.31 -5.78 -0.92
N SER A 115 13.99 -4.67 -1.57
CA SER A 115 13.77 -4.58 -3.03
C SER A 115 15.07 -4.49 -3.83
N LYS A 116 16.22 -4.19 -3.18
CA LYS A 116 17.56 -4.12 -3.78
C LYS A 116 18.39 -5.40 -3.61
N VAL A 117 17.92 -6.38 -2.82
CA VAL A 117 18.67 -7.63 -2.52
C VAL A 117 18.99 -8.41 -3.79
N GLN A 118 20.26 -8.79 -3.98
CA GLN A 118 20.72 -9.55 -5.14
C GLN A 118 19.93 -10.88 -5.29
N GLY A 119 19.53 -11.20 -6.52
CA GLY A 119 18.74 -12.40 -6.83
C GLY A 119 17.24 -12.27 -6.61
N ILE A 120 16.74 -11.11 -6.16
CA ILE A 120 15.31 -10.81 -6.21
C ILE A 120 14.88 -10.50 -7.65
N SER A 121 13.67 -10.95 -8.04
CA SER A 121 13.11 -10.62 -9.34
C SER A 121 12.56 -9.19 -9.35
N GLN A 122 12.64 -8.49 -10.48
CA GLN A 122 12.15 -7.13 -10.66
C GLN A 122 10.64 -7.01 -10.40
N MET A 123 9.86 -8.06 -10.70
CA MET A 123 8.45 -8.15 -10.29
C MET A 123 8.27 -8.08 -8.76
N LYS A 124 9.09 -8.83 -8.00
CA LYS A 124 9.08 -8.82 -6.53
C LYS A 124 9.60 -7.50 -5.96
N ALA A 125 10.67 -6.94 -6.53
CA ALA A 125 11.21 -5.63 -6.15
C ALA A 125 10.18 -4.50 -6.33
N THR A 126 9.50 -4.48 -7.49
CA THR A 126 8.38 -3.56 -7.76
C THR A 126 7.28 -3.70 -6.70
N SER A 127 6.84 -4.94 -6.44
CA SER A 127 5.77 -5.22 -5.47
C SER A 127 6.13 -4.78 -4.05
N LEU A 128 7.34 -5.11 -3.58
CA LEU A 128 7.85 -4.74 -2.26
C LEU A 128 7.93 -3.22 -2.10
N SER A 129 8.45 -2.50 -3.10
CA SER A 129 8.53 -1.04 -3.05
C SER A 129 7.15 -0.36 -3.08
N ILE A 130 6.17 -0.89 -3.82
CA ILE A 130 4.77 -0.41 -3.78
C ILE A 130 4.11 -0.66 -2.43
N MET A 131 4.41 -1.79 -1.77
CA MET A 131 3.89 -2.08 -0.42
C MET A 131 4.56 -1.19 0.63
N ASP A 132 5.86 -0.96 0.54
CA ASP A 132 6.59 -0.09 1.47
C ASP A 132 6.14 1.37 1.37
N GLY A 133 6.06 1.91 0.16
CA GLY A 133 5.62 3.29 -0.09
C GLY A 133 4.19 3.61 0.34
N LYS A 134 3.41 2.59 0.72
CA LYS A 134 2.06 2.70 1.31
C LYS A 134 2.03 2.54 2.83
N ARG A 135 3.18 2.33 3.50
CA ARG A 135 3.24 2.25 4.97
C ARG A 135 2.87 3.59 5.61
N THR A 136 1.89 3.55 6.50
CA THR A 136 1.57 4.64 7.44
C THR A 136 2.34 4.54 8.76
N ARG A 137 3.01 3.41 9.01
CA ARG A 137 3.73 3.12 10.27
C ARG A 137 5.24 3.14 10.05
N ILE A 138 5.93 4.04 10.75
CA ILE A 138 7.38 4.09 10.84
C ILE A 138 7.89 3.08 11.88
N THR A 139 9.09 2.55 11.68
CA THR A 139 9.74 1.60 12.59
C THR A 139 11.01 2.18 13.18
N ARG A 140 11.61 1.52 14.19
CA ARG A 140 12.95 1.90 14.68
C ARG A 140 14.01 1.87 13.57
N ASN A 141 13.90 0.96 12.61
CA ASN A 141 14.86 0.86 11.52
C ASN A 141 14.76 2.07 10.58
N ASP A 142 13.54 2.48 10.19
CA ASP A 142 13.35 3.72 9.41
C ASP A 142 13.94 4.95 10.14
N MET A 143 13.79 5.04 11.47
CA MET A 143 14.41 6.13 12.24
C MET A 143 15.94 6.15 12.07
N CYS A 144 16.58 4.98 12.18
CA CYS A 144 18.04 4.84 12.18
C CYS A 144 18.70 4.78 10.79
N ASP A 145 17.99 4.28 9.78
CA ASP A 145 18.50 4.13 8.42
C ASP A 145 18.55 5.48 7.67
N HIS A 146 17.77 6.48 8.11
CA HIS A 146 17.75 7.82 7.52
C HIS A 146 18.58 8.83 8.33
N ALA A 147 19.24 9.75 7.64
CA ALA A 147 19.59 11.05 8.22
C ALA A 147 18.36 11.97 8.15
N TRP A 148 18.23 12.92 9.07
CA TRP A 148 17.04 13.77 9.18
C TRP A 148 17.39 15.25 9.27
N ASP A 149 16.69 16.06 8.48
CA ASP A 149 16.69 17.51 8.61
C ASP A 149 15.68 17.91 9.69
N PHE A 150 16.13 18.66 10.71
CA PHE A 150 15.33 19.17 11.82
C PHE A 150 15.21 20.69 11.74
N HIS A 151 14.00 21.21 12.00
CA HIS A 151 13.75 22.63 12.22
C HIS A 151 12.55 22.86 13.16
N PHE A 152 12.50 24.03 13.78
CA PHE A 152 11.33 24.52 14.51
C PHE A 152 10.29 25.14 13.56
N SER A 153 9.04 25.08 13.97
CA SER A 153 7.91 25.78 13.34
C SER A 153 7.78 27.22 13.87
N GLU A 154 6.97 28.05 13.22
CA GLU A 154 6.75 29.46 13.60
C GLU A 154 6.23 29.63 15.03
N ALA A 155 5.42 28.69 15.50
CA ALA A 155 4.84 28.67 16.84
C ALA A 155 5.86 28.31 17.95
N ALA A 156 7.10 27.95 17.60
CA ALA A 156 8.16 27.78 18.58
C ALA A 156 8.57 29.14 19.19
N PRO A 157 8.93 29.18 20.49
CA PRO A 157 9.44 30.39 21.15
C PRO A 157 10.61 31.03 20.38
N ALA A 158 10.64 32.36 20.34
CA ALA A 158 11.60 33.12 19.54
C ALA A 158 13.07 32.78 19.83
N TYR A 159 13.41 32.41 21.07
CA TYR A 159 14.73 31.89 21.44
C TYR A 159 15.13 30.67 20.60
N TRP A 160 14.27 29.64 20.55
CA TRP A 160 14.57 28.43 19.78
C TRP A 160 14.67 28.70 18.28
N ARG A 161 13.82 29.58 17.73
CA ARG A 161 13.93 30.03 16.34
C ARG A 161 15.19 30.84 16.04
N SER A 162 15.74 31.57 17.02
CA SER A 162 17.02 32.29 16.87
C SER A 162 18.26 31.39 16.88
N LEU A 163 18.13 30.14 17.35
CA LEU A 163 19.18 29.12 17.27
C LEU A 163 19.07 28.24 16.02
N ASP A 164 17.94 28.32 15.31
CA ASP A 164 17.58 27.48 14.18
C ASP A 164 17.97 28.15 12.85
N PRO A 165 18.92 27.57 12.08
CA PRO A 165 19.36 28.14 10.80
C PRO A 165 18.25 28.26 9.75
N TYR A 166 17.16 27.50 9.85
CA TYR A 166 15.99 27.56 8.95
C TYR A 166 15.27 28.92 8.99
N TRP A 167 15.32 29.62 10.13
CA TRP A 167 14.74 30.96 10.28
C TRP A 167 15.73 32.10 9.92
N GLY A 168 16.96 31.75 9.55
CA GLY A 168 17.97 32.66 9.04
C GLY A 168 18.10 32.63 7.51
N ALA A 169 18.83 33.61 6.96
CA ALA A 169 19.02 33.74 5.51
C ALA A 169 20.16 32.85 4.94
N THR A 170 20.78 32.01 5.76
CA THR A 170 22.10 31.39 5.47
C THR A 170 22.21 29.92 5.90
N GLY A 171 21.13 29.29 6.37
CA GLY A 171 21.16 27.97 7.01
C GLY A 171 20.72 26.82 6.10
N ALA A 172 21.53 25.76 6.03
CA ALA A 172 20.99 24.41 5.81
C ALA A 172 20.26 23.94 7.10
N PRO A 173 19.25 23.06 7.02
CA PRO A 173 18.58 22.52 8.20
C PRO A 173 19.53 21.78 9.14
N MET A 174 19.16 21.66 10.41
CA MET A 174 20.00 20.99 11.42
C MET A 174 19.92 19.47 11.25
N ARG A 175 21.03 18.82 10.92
CA ARG A 175 21.06 17.35 10.77
C ARG A 175 20.89 16.61 12.10
N ARG A 176 20.19 15.47 12.06
CA ARG A 176 19.89 14.56 13.17
C ARG A 176 20.03 13.11 12.74
N TYR A 177 20.58 12.29 13.64
CA TYR A 177 20.89 10.87 13.41
C TYR A 177 20.38 10.06 14.60
N PHE A 178 19.50 9.08 14.35
CA PHE A 178 18.90 8.24 15.40
C PHE A 178 19.61 6.89 15.47
N HIS A 179 19.87 6.38 16.66
CA HIS A 179 20.69 5.18 16.85
C HIS A 179 19.90 3.99 17.38
N HIS A 180 20.36 2.77 17.09
CA HIS A 180 19.58 1.55 17.39
C HIS A 180 19.37 1.34 18.90
N ASP A 181 20.31 1.80 19.73
CA ASP A 181 20.21 1.85 21.20
C ASP A 181 19.07 2.75 21.72
N GLY A 182 18.59 3.68 20.90
CA GLY A 182 17.57 4.67 21.25
C GLY A 182 18.09 6.08 21.49
N THR A 183 19.39 6.32 21.39
CA THR A 183 19.98 7.67 21.43
C THR A 183 19.78 8.42 20.11
N ILE A 184 20.10 9.70 20.09
CA ILE A 184 20.04 10.57 18.92
C ILE A 184 21.22 11.55 19.00
N THR A 185 21.96 11.74 17.91
CA THR A 185 23.01 12.75 17.79
C THR A 185 22.63 13.85 16.79
N ALA A 186 23.35 14.97 16.85
CA ALA A 186 23.19 16.13 15.96
C ALA A 186 24.48 16.39 15.16
N GLY A 187 24.38 17.21 14.11
CA GLY A 187 25.56 17.72 13.39
C GLY A 187 26.46 18.62 14.26
N PRO A 188 27.73 18.83 13.88
CA PRO A 188 28.72 19.54 14.71
C PRO A 188 28.38 21.02 14.94
N ASP A 189 27.69 21.67 13.99
CA ASP A 189 27.28 23.07 14.07
C ASP A 189 25.98 23.30 14.86
N ASP A 190 25.43 22.26 15.50
CA ASP A 190 24.12 22.33 16.15
C ASP A 190 24.12 23.10 17.48
N LYS A 191 23.49 24.28 17.46
CA LYS A 191 23.38 25.18 18.61
C LYS A 191 22.15 24.92 19.49
N VAL A 192 21.32 23.93 19.15
CA VAL A 192 20.04 23.65 19.81
C VAL A 192 20.15 22.52 20.83
N TRP A 193 20.97 21.49 20.56
CA TRP A 193 21.11 20.32 21.44
C TRP A 193 22.33 20.36 22.36
N GLY A 194 23.39 21.09 22.02
CA GLY A 194 24.42 21.53 22.99
C GLY A 194 25.07 20.44 23.86
N GLY A 195 25.13 19.19 23.40
CA GLY A 195 25.68 18.05 24.15
C GLY A 195 24.70 17.33 25.09
N HIS A 196 23.39 17.63 25.04
CA HIS A 196 22.38 16.89 25.82
C HIS A 196 22.04 15.53 25.18
N GLU A 197 22.25 14.46 25.96
CA GLU A 197 21.71 13.14 25.66
C GLU A 197 20.21 13.23 25.34
N SER A 198 19.83 12.71 24.18
CA SER A 198 18.44 12.68 23.73
C SER A 198 18.07 11.29 23.26
N CYS A 199 16.96 10.77 23.77
CA CYS A 199 16.46 9.45 23.46
C CYS A 199 15.12 9.52 22.73
N PHE A 200 14.91 8.64 21.73
CA PHE A 200 13.63 8.52 21.03
C PHE A 200 12.85 7.26 21.42
N THR A 201 11.55 7.30 21.17
CA THR A 201 10.67 6.13 21.25
C THR A 201 9.62 6.21 20.15
N VAL A 202 9.51 5.13 19.37
CA VAL A 202 8.39 4.90 18.44
C VAL A 202 7.31 4.16 19.23
N VAL A 203 6.15 4.79 19.42
CA VAL A 203 5.01 4.19 20.12
C VAL A 203 3.98 3.70 19.10
N THR A 204 3.39 2.53 19.36
CA THR A 204 2.27 1.99 18.58
C THR A 204 1.29 1.30 19.53
N GLY A 205 0.16 1.94 19.82
CA GLY A 205 -0.93 1.33 20.58
C GLY A 205 -1.95 0.70 19.64
N LEU A 206 -2.35 -0.54 19.93
CA LEU A 206 -3.34 -1.29 19.18
C LEU A 206 -4.62 -1.50 20.02
N LEU A 207 -5.77 -1.54 19.35
CA LEU A 207 -7.03 -2.00 19.92
C LEU A 207 -7.08 -3.54 19.95
N ALA A 208 -8.03 -4.09 20.70
CA ALA A 208 -8.23 -5.54 20.82
C ALA A 208 -8.59 -6.24 19.49
N ASP A 209 -9.07 -5.50 18.49
CA ASP A 209 -9.32 -5.99 17.13
C ASP A 209 -8.12 -5.79 16.18
N GLY A 210 -6.95 -5.45 16.73
CA GLY A 210 -5.71 -5.23 15.99
C GLY A 210 -5.60 -3.88 15.28
N LYS A 211 -6.66 -3.04 15.28
CA LYS A 211 -6.59 -1.70 14.65
C LYS A 211 -5.65 -0.79 15.42
N MET A 212 -4.93 0.06 14.70
CA MET A 212 -4.02 1.04 15.30
C MET A 212 -4.83 2.16 15.98
N ARG A 213 -4.67 2.30 17.30
CA ARG A 213 -5.27 3.38 18.10
C ARG A 213 -4.43 4.65 18.01
N GLU A 214 -3.13 4.48 18.14
CA GLU A 214 -2.15 5.56 18.24
C GLU A 214 -0.82 5.10 17.65
N HIS A 215 -0.16 6.00 16.92
CA HIS A 215 1.20 5.79 16.46
C HIS A 215 1.90 7.13 16.34
N TYR A 216 3.02 7.28 17.05
CA TYR A 216 3.76 8.53 17.13
C TYR A 216 5.23 8.26 17.45
N VAL A 217 6.07 9.25 17.14
CA VAL A 217 7.45 9.30 17.63
C VAL A 217 7.52 10.35 18.73
N ARG A 218 8.21 10.06 19.84
CA ARG A 218 8.52 11.04 20.87
C ARG A 218 10.01 11.07 21.13
N ILE A 219 10.54 12.27 21.38
CA ILE A 219 11.92 12.51 21.81
C ILE A 219 11.86 13.02 23.25
N ASN A 220 12.65 12.41 24.14
CA ASN A 220 12.68 12.72 25.57
C ASN A 220 11.27 12.82 26.18
N ARG A 221 10.94 13.99 26.74
CA ARG A 221 9.61 14.38 27.25
C ARG A 221 8.95 15.48 26.40
N TRP A 222 9.46 15.74 25.19
CA TRP A 222 8.89 16.74 24.27
C TRP A 222 7.56 16.22 23.69
N PRO A 223 6.70 17.09 23.11
CA PRO A 223 5.40 16.65 22.58
C PRO A 223 5.52 15.56 21.52
N GLN A 224 4.54 14.65 21.49
CA GLN A 224 4.47 13.59 20.48
C GLN A 224 4.42 14.16 19.05
N MET A 225 5.05 13.48 18.10
CA MET A 225 5.03 13.81 16.67
C MET A 225 4.11 12.86 15.91
N SER A 226 3.23 13.41 15.08
CA SER A 226 2.53 12.65 14.04
C SER A 226 3.51 12.19 12.97
N VAL A 227 3.26 11.00 12.43
CA VAL A 227 4.09 10.34 11.41
C VAL A 227 3.37 10.40 10.05
N VAL A 228 4.08 10.83 9.01
CA VAL A 228 3.55 10.93 7.64
C VAL A 228 4.55 10.34 6.65
N ARG A 229 4.09 9.45 5.75
CA ARG A 229 4.83 9.05 4.55
C ARG A 229 4.40 9.93 3.38
N LYS A 230 5.34 10.51 2.64
CA LYS A 230 5.08 11.33 1.45
C LYS A 230 5.03 10.49 0.16
N PRO A 231 4.46 10.99 -0.95
CA PRO A 231 4.40 10.28 -2.24
C PRO A 231 5.77 10.01 -2.90
N ASP A 232 6.79 10.76 -2.52
CA ASP A 232 8.22 10.55 -2.86
C ASP A 232 8.88 9.43 -2.01
N TRP A 233 8.13 8.83 -1.07
CA TRP A 233 8.58 7.83 -0.10
C TRP A 233 9.55 8.35 0.99
N SER A 234 9.70 9.66 1.15
CA SER A 234 10.27 10.26 2.38
C SER A 234 9.30 10.19 3.56
N TRP A 235 9.83 10.35 4.76
CA TRP A 235 9.09 10.46 6.01
C TRP A 235 9.11 11.90 6.54
N VAL A 236 8.03 12.29 7.21
CA VAL A 236 7.96 13.48 8.06
C VAL A 236 7.44 13.10 9.44
N LEU A 237 8.11 13.62 10.47
CA LEU A 237 7.68 13.57 11.86
C LEU A 237 7.47 15.02 12.31
N SER A 238 6.27 15.39 12.74
CA SER A 238 6.00 16.79 13.09
C SER A 238 4.97 16.95 14.21
N ASN A 239 5.02 18.11 14.85
CA ASN A 239 3.98 18.62 15.73
C ASN A 239 3.90 20.16 15.63
N HIS A 240 3.14 20.80 16.51
CA HIS A 240 2.93 22.25 16.53
C HIS A 240 4.15 23.09 16.97
N LEU A 241 5.30 22.47 17.28
CA LEU A 241 6.53 23.16 17.65
C LEU A 241 7.67 22.90 16.67
N TYR A 242 7.82 21.70 16.12
CA TYR A 242 8.96 21.32 15.29
C TYR A 242 8.68 20.18 14.31
N CYS A 243 9.61 19.98 13.38
CA CYS A 243 9.53 19.05 12.26
C CYS A 243 10.88 18.34 12.06
N TYR A 244 10.81 17.07 11.68
CA TYR A 244 11.90 16.26 11.13
C TYR A 244 11.46 15.77 9.74
N SER A 245 12.28 15.95 8.72
CA SER A 245 12.11 15.34 7.38
C SER A 245 13.28 14.41 7.09
N SER A 246 13.02 13.22 6.55
CA SER A 246 14.11 12.31 6.19
C SER A 246 14.82 12.76 4.91
N ILE A 247 16.16 12.78 4.94
CA ILE A 247 17.03 13.26 3.86
C ILE A 247 17.13 12.15 2.79
N PRO A 248 16.82 12.42 1.51
CA PRO A 248 16.86 11.41 0.44
C PRO A 248 18.19 10.65 0.34
N ASP A 249 18.13 9.35 0.08
CA ASP A 249 19.28 8.46 -0.11
C ASP A 249 20.26 9.02 -1.15
N ALA A 250 19.75 9.56 -2.26
CA ALA A 250 20.52 10.11 -3.37
C ALA A 250 21.12 11.52 -3.10
N THR A 251 20.98 12.05 -1.88
CA THR A 251 21.59 13.31 -1.43
C THR A 251 22.57 13.12 -0.25
N ASP A 252 22.87 11.86 0.06
CA ASP A 252 23.78 11.44 1.13
C ASP A 252 24.97 10.73 0.46
N ASP A 253 26.01 11.48 0.08
CA ASP A 253 27.21 10.95 -0.61
C ASP A 253 27.88 9.79 0.16
N ASP A 254 27.63 9.74 1.48
CA ASP A 254 28.01 8.70 2.42
C ASP A 254 27.24 7.35 2.25
N LYS A 255 26.26 7.24 1.33
CA LYS A 255 25.38 6.04 1.23
C LYS A 255 25.22 5.50 -0.19
N VAL A 256 26.29 4.89 -0.70
CA VAL A 256 26.34 4.12 -1.98
C VAL A 256 25.13 3.20 -2.19
N ASP A 257 24.63 2.55 -1.14
CA ASP A 257 23.51 1.60 -1.21
C ASP A 257 22.14 2.16 -0.75
N GLY A 258 22.11 3.32 -0.09
CA GLY A 258 20.92 3.96 0.50
C GLY A 258 20.43 3.36 1.85
N THR A 259 19.63 4.14 2.60
CA THR A 259 18.97 3.76 3.87
C THR A 259 19.81 2.92 4.85
N GLY A 260 20.85 3.46 5.48
CA GLY A 260 21.57 2.76 6.55
C GLY A 260 22.63 3.61 7.27
N PRO A 261 22.87 3.42 8.57
CA PRO A 261 23.95 4.13 9.26
C PRO A 261 25.33 3.62 8.84
N TYR A 262 26.30 4.52 8.68
CA TYR A 262 27.71 4.14 8.79
C TYR A 262 27.99 3.71 10.24
N SER A 263 28.36 2.46 10.43
CA SER A 263 29.14 2.06 11.60
C SER A 263 30.56 2.62 11.45
N GLN A 264 30.78 3.84 11.94
CA GLN A 264 32.14 4.29 12.24
C GLN A 264 32.67 3.46 13.41
N ASN A 265 33.91 2.95 13.27
CA ASN A 265 34.68 2.29 14.34
C ASN A 265 35.36 3.34 15.23
#